data_AF-A0A557SY70-F1
#
_entry.id   AF-A0A557SY70-F1
#
_cell.length_a   1.000
_cell.length_b   1.000
_cell.length_c   1.000
_cell.angle_alpha   90.00
_cell.angle_beta   90.00
_cell.angle_gamma   90.00
#
_symmetry.space_group_name_H-M   'P 1'
#
loop_
_entity.id
_entity.type
_entity.pdbx_description
1 polymer ?
#
loop_
_entity_poly.entity_id
_entity_poly.type
_entity_poly.pdbx_seq_one_letter_code
_entity_poly.pdbx_strand_id
1 'polypeptide(L)'
;MMNIIENEVPYLVEAKTCGCNERGKSVSYHFIESSHSLCLDKGELMLSQIQACERLLKYSKDNSEILVLQDEITKLKLALDLIRY
;
A
#
# COMPACT_ATOMS: atom_id res chain seq x y z
N MET A 1 -25.11 1.26 27.42
CA MET A 1 -25.07 1.11 25.96
C MET A 1 -23.64 0.77 25.57
N MET A 2 -23.48 -0.33 24.83
CA MET A 2 -22.19 -0.80 24.34
C MET A 2 -21.90 -0.05 23.05
N ASN A 3 -21.03 0.97 23.11
CA ASN A 3 -20.54 1.63 21.91
C ASN A 3 -19.48 0.68 21.33
N ILE A 4 -19.86 -0.06 20.29
CA ILE A 4 -18.92 -0.86 19.52
C ILE A 4 -18.02 0.16 18.84
N ILE A 5 -16.89 0.47 19.46
CA ILE A 5 -15.77 1.07 18.75
C ILE A 5 -15.27 -0.07 17.90
N GLU A 6 -15.83 -0.20 16.69
CA GLU A 6 -15.17 -0.92 15.62
C GLU A 6 -13.84 -0.21 15.46
N ASN A 7 -12.83 -0.70 16.17
CA ASN A 7 -11.46 -0.27 16.04
C ASN A 7 -11.01 -0.82 14.69
N GLU A 8 -11.53 -0.22 13.61
CA GLU A 8 -10.91 -0.28 12.30
C GLU A 8 -9.48 0.13 12.55
N VAL A 9 -8.56 -0.84 12.53
CA VAL A 9 -7.14 -0.56 12.71
C VAL A 9 -6.82 0.53 11.69
N PRO A 10 -6.48 1.76 12.13
CA PRO A 10 -6.30 2.86 11.21
C PRO A 10 -5.25 2.43 10.19
N TYR A 11 -5.60 2.56 8.91
CA TYR A 11 -4.73 2.10 7.84
C TYR A 11 -3.36 2.78 7.99
N LEU A 12 -2.31 1.99 8.13
CA LEU A 12 -0.99 2.54 8.40
C LEU A 12 -0.41 3.29 7.19
N VAL A 13 -0.71 2.77 6.00
CA VAL A 13 -0.23 3.28 4.71
C VAL A 13 -1.40 3.48 3.75
N GLU A 14 -1.41 4.64 3.11
CA GLU A 14 -2.22 4.95 1.94
C GLU A 14 -1.35 4.84 0.68
N ALA A 15 -1.88 4.21 -0.37
CA ALA A 15 -1.25 4.16 -1.69
C ALA A 15 -2.02 5.07 -2.65
N LYS A 16 -1.29 5.72 -3.56
CA LYS A 16 -1.86 6.51 -4.66
C LYS A 16 -1.10 6.23 -5.94
N THR A 17 -1.81 6.06 -7.05
CA THR A 17 -1.18 6.09 -8.36
C THR A 17 -0.90 7.55 -8.75
N CYS A 18 0.31 7.81 -9.25
CA CYS A 18 0.76 9.13 -9.65
C CYS A 18 1.40 9.03 -11.04
N GLY A 19 1.31 10.11 -11.81
CA GLY A 19 1.94 10.21 -13.13
C GLY A 19 0.96 10.53 -14.24
N CYS A 20 1.25 11.63 -14.96
CA CYS A 20 0.72 11.91 -16.28
C CYS A 20 1.72 11.37 -17.32
N ASN A 21 1.17 10.74 -18.36
CA ASN A 21 1.69 10.11 -19.59
C ASN A 21 3.18 10.21 -20.02
N GLU A 22 4.01 11.12 -19.50
CA GLU A 22 5.37 11.38 -19.97
C GLU A 22 6.49 10.71 -19.14
N ARG A 23 6.24 10.35 -17.87
CA ARG A 23 7.23 9.70 -16.98
C ARG A 23 6.84 8.29 -16.50
N GLY A 24 5.77 7.73 -17.06
CA GLY A 24 5.18 6.48 -16.60
C GLY A 24 4.34 6.65 -15.34
N LYS A 25 3.39 5.74 -15.13
CA LYS A 25 2.60 5.66 -13.90
C LYS A 25 3.41 4.98 -12.80
N SER A 26 3.38 5.51 -11.59
CA SER A 26 4.03 4.95 -10.41
C SER A 26 3.09 4.94 -9.21
N VAL A 27 3.44 4.19 -8.17
CA VAL A 27 2.70 4.17 -6.89
C VAL A 27 3.49 4.98 -5.86
N SER A 28 2.80 5.85 -5.14
CA SER A 28 3.34 6.60 -4.01
C SER A 28 2.65 6.17 -2.71
N TYR A 29 3.41 6.18 -1.62
CA TYR A 29 2.94 5.74 -0.30
C TYR A 29 2.97 6.89 0.70
N HIS A 30 1.94 6.99 1.52
CA HIS A 30 1.83 7.97 2.59
C HIS A 30 1.44 7.29 3.89
N PHE A 31 2.14 7.58 4.98
CA PHE A 31 1.75 7.11 6.31
C PHE A 31 0.70 8.04 6.90
N ILE A 32 -0.41 7.47 7.35
CA ILE A 32 -1.51 8.25 7.93
C ILE A 32 -1.09 8.90 9.27
N GLU A 33 -0.18 8.24 10.00
CA GLU A 33 0.39 8.79 11.23
C GLU A 33 1.91 8.58 11.24
N SER A 34 2.64 9.69 11.17
CA SER A 34 4.11 9.73 10.98
C SER A 34 4.89 9.00 12.07
N SER A 35 4.37 8.98 13.30
CA SER A 35 4.97 8.37 14.49
C SER A 35 5.12 6.85 14.36
N HIS A 36 4.24 6.18 13.61
CA HIS A 36 4.25 4.73 13.46
C HIS A 36 5.27 4.21 12.46
N SER A 37 5.68 5.02 11.49
CA SER A 37 6.70 4.65 10.49
C SER A 37 8.06 4.31 11.12
N LEU A 38 8.37 4.88 12.28
CA LEU A 38 9.64 4.71 13.00
C LEU A 38 9.75 3.37 13.75
N CYS A 39 8.63 2.66 13.94
CA CYS A 39 8.57 1.43 14.73
C CYS A 39 8.37 0.17 13.88
N LEU A 40 8.27 0.30 12.56
CA LEU A 40 8.01 -0.83 11.66
C LEU A 40 9.32 -1.44 11.18
N ASP A 41 9.42 -2.76 11.30
CA ASP A 41 10.41 -3.51 10.56
C ASP A 41 10.12 -3.42 9.05
N LYS A 42 11.15 -3.60 8.22
CA LYS A 42 11.05 -3.57 6.76
C LYS A 42 9.99 -4.55 6.24
N GLY A 43 9.83 -5.71 6.87
CA GLY A 43 8.78 -6.66 6.52
C GLY A 43 7.36 -6.13 6.76
N GLU A 44 7.13 -5.52 7.91
CA GLU A 44 5.84 -4.92 8.28
C GLU A 44 5.50 -3.71 7.41
N LEU A 45 6.51 -2.90 7.07
CA LEU A 45 6.37 -1.80 6.13
C LEU A 45 5.91 -2.31 4.75
N MET A 46 6.56 -3.34 4.24
CA MET A 46 6.25 -3.93 2.93
C MET A 46 4.85 -4.56 2.92
N LEU A 47 4.47 -5.27 3.98
CA LEU A 47 3.10 -5.78 4.14
C LEU A 47 2.07 -4.65 4.11
N SER A 48 2.35 -3.54 4.81
CA SER A 48 1.46 -2.38 4.85
C SER A 48 1.30 -1.73 3.47
N GLN A 49 2.37 -1.66 2.68
CA GLN A 49 2.34 -1.18 1.29
C GLN A 49 1.53 -2.12 0.37
N ILE A 50 1.71 -3.45 0.51
CA ILE A 50 0.92 -4.45 -0.24
C ILE A 50 -0.57 -4.27 0.04
N GLN A 51 -0.95 -4.18 1.31
CA GLN A 51 -2.35 -3.96 1.69
C GLN A 51 -2.90 -2.63 1.14
N ALA A 52 -2.09 -1.57 1.14
CA ALA A 52 -2.47 -0.28 0.57
C ALA A 52 -2.71 -0.37 -0.95
N CYS A 53 -1.84 -1.07 -1.68
CA CYS A 53 -2.02 -1.32 -3.12
C CYS A 53 -3.25 -2.20 -3.41
N GLU A 54 -3.47 -3.27 -2.64
CA GLU A 54 -4.65 -4.14 -2.79
C GLU A 54 -5.96 -3.39 -2.53
N ARG A 55 -5.96 -2.48 -1.53
CA ARG A 55 -7.09 -1.56 -1.30
C ARG A 55 -7.31 -0.64 -2.49
N LEU A 56 -6.26 0.03 -2.98
CA LEU A 56 -6.39 0.93 -4.13
C LEU A 56 -6.90 0.19 -5.37
N LEU A 57 -6.36 -1.01 -5.63
CA LEU A 57 -6.75 -1.87 -6.75
C LEU A 57 -8.25 -2.22 -6.72
N LYS A 58 -8.84 -2.42 -5.54
CA LYS A 58 -10.28 -2.70 -5.38
C LYS A 58 -11.17 -1.55 -5.88
N TYR A 59 -10.67 -0.32 -5.84
CA TYR A 59 -11.42 0.88 -6.26
C TYR A 59 -11.01 1.41 -7.64
N SER A 60 -9.87 0.96 -8.18
CA SER A 60 -9.39 1.33 -9.50
C SER A 60 -10.31 0.84 -10.61
N LYS A 61 -10.66 1.74 -11.53
CA LYS A 61 -11.48 1.44 -12.72
C LYS A 61 -10.69 1.52 -14.02
N ASP A 62 -9.50 2.12 -13.96
CA ASP A 62 -8.66 2.33 -15.12
C ASP A 62 -7.73 1.11 -15.31
N ASN A 63 -7.78 0.49 -16.50
CA ASN A 63 -6.98 -0.71 -16.78
C ASN A 63 -5.48 -0.45 -16.65
N SER A 64 -5.00 0.74 -17.02
CA SER A 64 -3.58 1.04 -16.89
C SER A 64 -3.17 1.27 -15.43
N GLU A 65 -4.07 1.80 -14.59
CA GLU A 65 -3.90 1.86 -13.14
C GLU A 65 -3.86 0.46 -12.52
N ILE A 66 -4.77 -0.42 -12.92
CA ILE A 66 -4.83 -1.82 -12.47
C ILE A 66 -3.52 -2.55 -12.76
N LEU A 67 -2.98 -2.42 -13.98
CA LEU A 67 -1.72 -3.06 -14.38
C LEU A 67 -0.54 -2.56 -13.54
N VAL A 68 -0.47 -1.24 -13.29
CA VAL A 68 0.58 -0.65 -12.46
C VAL A 68 0.50 -1.17 -11.03
N LEU A 69 -0.71 -1.28 -10.48
CA LEU A 69 -0.90 -1.79 -9.12
C LEU A 69 -0.57 -3.28 -9.00
N GLN A 70 -0.92 -4.09 -9.99
CA GLN A 70 -0.57 -5.52 -10.01
C GLN A 70 0.95 -5.75 -10.09
N ASP A 71 1.63 -4.99 -10.95
CA ASP A 71 3.09 -5.02 -11.08
C ASP A 71 3.76 -4.60 -9.76
N GLU A 72 3.27 -3.52 -9.13
CA GLU A 72 3.79 -3.06 -7.84
C GLU A 72 3.59 -4.07 -6.71
N ILE A 73 2.38 -4.67 -6.61
CA ILE A 73 2.09 -5.72 -5.62
C ILE A 73 3.03 -6.92 -5.81
N THR A 74 3.33 -7.28 -7.06
CA THR A 74 4.22 -8.40 -7.38
C THR A 74 5.64 -8.10 -6.91
N LYS A 75 6.15 -6.91 -7.20
CA LYS A 75 7.48 -6.46 -6.76
C LYS A 75 7.61 -6.43 -5.24
N LEU A 76 6.60 -5.91 -4.55
CA LEU A 76 6.59 -5.87 -3.08
C LEU A 76 6.55 -7.27 -2.46
N LYS A 77 5.76 -8.20 -3.03
CA LYS A 77 5.72 -9.60 -2.57
C LYS A 77 7.08 -10.28 -2.75
N LEU A 78 7.70 -10.14 -3.92
CA LEU A 78 9.04 -10.67 -4.18
C LEU A 78 10.09 -10.11 -3.23
N ALA A 79 10.11 -8.80 -3.01
CA ALA A 79 11.06 -8.19 -2.10
C ALA A 79 10.78 -8.56 -0.64
N LEU A 80 9.52 -8.83 -0.25
CA LEU A 80 9.18 -9.30 1.09
C LEU A 80 9.69 -10.72 1.32
N ASP A 81 9.55 -11.59 0.31
CA ASP A 81 10.08 -12.95 0.37
C ASP A 81 11.62 -12.95 0.51
N LEU A 82 12.31 -12.03 -0.17
CA LEU A 82 13.76 -11.85 -0.03
C LEU A 82 14.20 -11.35 1.35
N ILE A 83 13.37 -10.55 2.05
CA ILE A 83 13.67 -10.06 3.40
C ILE A 83 13.43 -11.15 4.46
N ARG A 84 12.54 -12.10 4.17
CA ARG A 84 12.17 -13.20 5.08
C ARG A 84 13.11 -14.41 4.98
N TYR A 85 14.08 -14.39 4.08
CA TYR A 85 15.08 -15.43 3.86
C TYR A 85 16.42 -15.04 4.48
#